data_AF-A0AAD8V9W7-F1
#
_entry.id   AF-A0AAD8V9W7-F1
#
_cell.length_a   1.000
_cell.length_b   1.000
_cell.length_c   1.000
_cell.angle_alpha   90.00
_cell.angle_beta   90.00
_cell.angle_gamma   90.00
#
_symmetry.space_group_name_H-M   'P 1'
#
loop_
_entity.id
_entity.type
_entity.pdbx_description
1 polymer ?
#
loop_
_entity_poly.entity_id
_entity_poly.type
_entity_poly.pdbx_seq_one_letter_code
_entity_poly.pdbx_strand_id
1 'polypeptide(L)'
;MATRLGLIFSILAFQALSFPAGSPRTPSPETWSLMGFRRACSEDQAECTYSFLISEDPAIAPKYCNFTIDAAGGLPAYQTDFSALECPGSPEYTVNGGWDEQKFVTLTVINQQRGLLSFFSARDSDLWAGNEVNPQTSNVFNHPMATKRDAMPRGVGSDWKKRRKGGGQKKLEEARERDGGVAYASEWKLVDVIRYEFLTGPFTDRLVIMVGVRSGNSTIESCHITIRPFEGLKPPGKSFAHQNCKDGGWSASWRHNETTATYCL
;
A
#
# COMPACT_ATOMS: atom_id res chain seq x y z
N MET A 1 52.52 16.60 40.39
CA MET A 1 52.82 16.67 38.94
C MET A 1 51.78 15.86 38.20
N ALA A 2 51.32 16.39 37.06
CA ALA A 2 50.04 16.12 36.43
C ALA A 2 49.86 14.72 35.82
N THR A 3 48.61 14.24 35.84
CA THR A 3 48.09 13.07 35.14
C THR A 3 47.76 13.41 33.68
N ARG A 4 48.10 12.50 32.75
CA ARG A 4 47.49 12.42 31.41
C ARG A 4 47.38 10.95 31.00
N LEU A 5 46.16 10.41 30.99
CA LEU A 5 45.82 9.16 30.32
C LEU A 5 44.87 9.51 29.16
N GLY A 6 45.35 9.35 27.93
CA GLY A 6 44.56 9.55 26.72
C GLY A 6 43.81 8.27 26.36
N LEU A 7 42.51 8.39 26.08
CA LEU A 7 41.64 7.31 25.62
C LEU A 7 41.42 7.49 24.11
N ILE A 8 41.89 6.53 23.32
CA ILE A 8 41.69 6.48 21.86
C ILE A 8 40.46 5.59 21.60
N PHE A 9 39.39 6.17 21.07
CA PHE A 9 38.20 5.44 20.61
C PHE A 9 38.35 5.12 19.11
N SER A 10 38.55 3.84 18.78
CA SER A 10 38.53 3.34 17.40
C SER A 10 37.08 3.11 16.95
N ILE A 11 36.67 3.79 15.88
CA ILE A 11 35.35 3.64 15.26
C ILE A 11 35.46 2.59 14.14
N LEU A 12 34.79 1.45 14.33
CA LEU A 12 34.58 0.43 13.29
C LEU A 12 33.51 0.92 12.30
N ALA A 13 33.91 1.28 11.09
CA ALA A 13 32.99 1.64 10.01
C ALA A 13 32.37 0.36 9.40
N PHE A 14 31.10 0.13 9.69
CA PHE A 14 30.29 -0.86 8.96
C PHE A 14 29.99 -0.31 7.56
N GLN A 15 30.63 -0.85 6.53
CA GLN A 15 30.22 -0.62 5.15
C GLN A 15 28.97 -1.46 4.86
N ALA A 16 27.80 -0.84 4.91
CA ALA A 16 26.56 -1.43 4.45
C ALA A 16 26.60 -1.47 2.91
N LEU A 17 26.48 -2.66 2.33
CA LEU A 17 26.24 -2.84 0.90
C LEU A 17 24.86 -2.24 0.56
N SER A 18 24.86 -1.08 -0.09
CA SER A 18 23.65 -0.46 -0.62
C SER A 18 23.26 -1.13 -1.92
N PHE A 19 22.12 -1.82 -1.93
CA PHE A 19 21.48 -2.25 -3.16
C PHE A 19 20.95 -1.02 -3.92
N PRO A 20 21.04 -1.00 -5.26
CA PRO A 20 20.47 0.09 -6.05
C PRO A 20 18.93 0.07 -5.94
N ALA A 21 18.34 1.19 -5.53
CA ALA A 21 16.89 1.40 -5.55
C ALA A 21 16.46 1.97 -6.92
N GLY A 22 15.30 1.51 -7.39
CA GLY A 22 14.75 1.83 -8.71
C GLY A 22 14.35 3.29 -8.90
N SER A 23 14.57 3.78 -10.12
CA SER A 23 14.26 5.13 -10.63
C SER A 23 12.77 5.52 -10.46
N PRO A 24 12.43 6.82 -10.37
CA PRO A 24 11.06 7.30 -10.50
C PRO A 24 10.35 6.65 -11.69
N ARG A 25 9.15 6.08 -11.44
CA ARG A 25 8.42 5.31 -12.44
C ARG A 25 7.94 6.24 -13.55
N THR A 26 8.58 6.16 -14.70
CA THR A 26 8.07 6.74 -15.93
C THR A 26 6.69 6.11 -16.19
N PRO A 27 5.62 6.89 -16.38
CA PRO A 27 4.35 6.33 -16.83
C PRO A 27 4.60 5.53 -18.11
N SER A 28 3.97 4.37 -18.24
CA SER A 28 3.99 3.70 -19.54
C SER A 28 3.27 4.61 -20.55
N PRO A 29 3.56 4.51 -21.86
CA PRO A 29 2.82 5.28 -22.87
C PRO A 29 1.35 4.83 -23.01
N GLU A 30 0.91 3.88 -22.18
CA GLU A 30 -0.42 3.30 -22.18
C GLU A 30 -1.36 4.10 -21.28
N THR A 31 -2.61 4.17 -21.70
CA THR A 31 -3.70 4.76 -20.94
C THR A 31 -4.82 3.76 -20.79
N TRP A 32 -5.39 3.65 -19.60
CA TRP A 32 -6.59 2.85 -19.38
C TRP A 32 -7.81 3.75 -19.27
N SER A 33 -8.95 3.21 -19.68
CA SER A 33 -10.24 3.86 -19.53
C SER A 33 -11.17 3.09 -18.60
N LEU A 34 -11.91 3.83 -17.79
CA LEU A 34 -12.92 3.34 -16.87
C LEU A 34 -14.27 3.93 -17.30
N MET A 35 -15.23 3.06 -17.61
CA MET A 35 -16.56 3.42 -18.12
C MET A 35 -17.63 2.79 -17.22
N GLY A 36 -18.87 3.28 -17.26
CA GLY A 36 -19.93 2.62 -16.50
C GLY A 36 -19.79 2.78 -14.99
N PHE A 37 -18.95 3.72 -14.51
CA PHE A 37 -18.60 3.75 -13.10
C PHE A 37 -19.74 4.29 -12.26
N ARG A 38 -20.29 3.42 -11.42
CA ARG A 38 -21.44 3.68 -10.57
C ARG A 38 -21.32 2.98 -9.22
N ARG A 39 -22.04 3.51 -8.24
CA ARG A 39 -22.22 2.92 -6.91
C ARG A 39 -23.70 2.86 -6.56
N ALA A 40 -24.18 1.70 -6.18
CA ALA A 40 -25.52 1.51 -5.64
C ALA A 40 -25.40 1.03 -4.19
N CYS A 41 -26.13 1.64 -3.27
CA CYS A 41 -26.11 1.26 -1.86
C CYS A 41 -27.49 0.78 -1.40
N SER A 42 -27.50 -0.09 -0.39
CA SER A 42 -28.72 -0.46 0.32
C SER A 42 -29.37 0.77 0.99
N GLU A 43 -30.66 0.69 1.30
CA GLU A 43 -31.39 1.82 1.92
C GLU A 43 -30.79 2.25 3.26
N ASP A 44 -30.30 1.29 4.05
CA ASP A 44 -29.61 1.51 5.32
C ASP A 44 -28.13 1.89 5.17
N GLN A 45 -27.62 1.91 3.93
CA GLN A 45 -26.23 2.23 3.58
C GLN A 45 -25.20 1.30 4.25
N ALA A 46 -25.65 0.13 4.72
CA ALA A 46 -24.79 -0.90 5.28
C ALA A 46 -23.97 -1.62 4.21
N GLU A 47 -24.44 -1.60 2.95
CA GLU A 47 -23.80 -2.26 1.83
C GLU A 47 -23.78 -1.33 0.61
N CYS A 48 -22.67 -1.29 -0.13
CA CYS A 48 -22.58 -0.62 -1.42
C CYS A 48 -21.91 -1.50 -2.48
N THR A 49 -22.57 -1.66 -3.62
CA THR A 49 -22.02 -2.31 -4.81
C THR A 49 -21.44 -1.28 -5.76
N TYR A 50 -20.17 -1.44 -6.10
CA TYR A 50 -19.52 -0.72 -7.19
C TYR A 50 -19.54 -1.56 -8.46
N SER A 51 -19.68 -0.90 -9.61
CA SER A 51 -19.54 -1.56 -10.90
C SER A 51 -18.99 -0.61 -11.95
N PHE A 52 -18.20 -1.15 -12.88
CA PHE A 52 -17.58 -0.42 -13.98
C PHE A 52 -17.00 -1.38 -15.03
N LEU A 53 -16.57 -0.81 -16.14
CA LEU A 53 -15.91 -1.45 -17.27
C LEU A 53 -14.47 -0.93 -17.38
N ILE A 54 -13.50 -1.83 -17.57
CA ILE A 54 -12.07 -1.55 -17.69
C ILE A 54 -11.64 -1.79 -19.14
N SER A 55 -11.11 -0.77 -19.81
CA SER A 55 -10.49 -0.89 -21.14
C SER A 55 -9.01 -0.54 -21.04
N GLU A 56 -8.15 -1.53 -21.26
CA GLU A 56 -6.70 -1.31 -21.41
C GLU A 56 -6.32 -0.97 -22.86
N ASP A 57 -7.13 -1.42 -23.80
CA ASP A 57 -6.99 -1.18 -25.24
C ASP A 57 -8.39 -0.86 -25.82
N PRO A 58 -8.59 0.30 -26.46
CA PRO A 58 -9.87 0.68 -27.04
C PRO A 58 -10.31 -0.22 -28.21
N ALA A 59 -9.39 -1.01 -28.80
CA ALA A 59 -9.73 -1.98 -29.85
C ALA A 59 -10.29 -3.29 -29.28
N ILE A 60 -10.19 -3.52 -27.96
CA ILE A 60 -10.63 -4.75 -27.30
C ILE A 60 -11.86 -4.43 -26.45
N ALA A 61 -12.81 -5.38 -26.41
CA ALA A 61 -13.99 -5.25 -25.57
C ALA A 61 -13.60 -5.02 -24.09
N PRO A 62 -14.20 -4.03 -23.41
CA PRO A 62 -13.87 -3.74 -22.03
C PRO A 62 -14.34 -4.87 -21.09
N LYS A 63 -13.63 -5.00 -19.98
CA LYS A 63 -13.83 -6.05 -18.98
C LYS A 63 -14.67 -5.54 -17.82
N TYR A 64 -15.67 -6.31 -17.42
CA TYR A 64 -16.60 -5.91 -16.36
C TYR A 64 -16.07 -6.27 -14.99
N CYS A 65 -16.10 -5.29 -14.08
CA CYS A 65 -15.80 -5.48 -12.68
C CYS A 65 -16.99 -5.02 -11.83
N ASN A 66 -17.36 -5.83 -10.85
CA ASN A 66 -18.24 -5.43 -9.77
C ASN A 66 -17.78 -6.05 -8.45
N PHE A 67 -18.06 -5.36 -7.36
CA PHE A 67 -17.81 -5.85 -6.01
C PHE A 67 -18.70 -5.10 -5.03
N THR A 68 -18.91 -5.71 -3.88
CA THR A 68 -19.68 -5.15 -2.78
C THR A 68 -18.74 -4.83 -1.62
N ILE A 69 -19.00 -3.73 -0.93
CA ILE A 69 -18.36 -3.37 0.32
C ILE A 69 -19.40 -3.17 1.41
N ASP A 70 -19.01 -3.52 2.63
CA ASP A 70 -19.83 -3.38 3.83
C ASP A 70 -19.39 -2.16 4.64
N ALA A 71 -20.32 -1.63 5.45
CA ALA A 71 -20.04 -0.64 6.46
C ALA A 71 -19.01 -1.18 7.47
N ALA A 72 -17.95 -0.41 7.72
CA ALA A 72 -16.89 -0.77 8.66
C ALA A 72 -16.38 0.45 9.42
N GLY A 73 -15.75 0.24 10.57
CA GLY A 73 -15.15 1.33 11.37
C GLY A 73 -16.17 2.32 11.94
N GLY A 74 -17.46 1.95 12.03
CA GLY A 74 -18.54 2.86 12.41
C GLY A 74 -18.93 3.85 11.32
N LEU A 75 -18.41 3.68 10.09
CA LEU A 75 -18.76 4.46 8.91
C LEU A 75 -19.74 3.67 8.04
N PRO A 76 -20.65 4.35 7.33
CA PRO A 76 -21.50 3.72 6.32
C PRO A 76 -20.65 3.24 5.13
N ALA A 77 -21.13 2.23 4.40
CA ALA A 77 -20.37 1.58 3.33
C ALA A 77 -19.84 2.56 2.28
N TYR A 78 -20.60 3.59 1.93
CA TYR A 78 -20.18 4.59 0.93
C TYR A 78 -18.99 5.47 1.37
N GLN A 79 -18.63 5.44 2.65
CA GLN A 79 -17.46 6.14 3.22
C GLN A 79 -16.36 5.19 3.70
N THR A 80 -16.52 3.88 3.46
CA THR A 80 -15.59 2.85 3.88
C THR A 80 -14.51 2.63 2.80
N ASP A 81 -13.26 2.55 3.25
CA ASP A 81 -12.12 2.25 2.40
C ASP A 81 -12.03 0.73 2.13
N PHE A 82 -11.50 0.34 0.97
CA PHE A 82 -11.40 -1.05 0.55
C PHE A 82 -10.08 -1.34 -0.16
N SER A 83 -9.64 -2.59 -0.06
CA SER A 83 -8.37 -3.02 -0.62
C SER A 83 -8.42 -4.47 -1.07
N ALA A 84 -7.72 -4.76 -2.15
CA ALA A 84 -7.55 -6.06 -2.76
C ALA A 84 -8.87 -6.76 -3.08
N LEU A 85 -9.89 -5.99 -3.50
CA LEU A 85 -11.15 -6.56 -3.97
C LEU A 85 -10.96 -7.14 -5.36
N GLU A 86 -11.33 -8.39 -5.53
CA GLU A 86 -11.26 -9.07 -6.82
C GLU A 86 -12.46 -8.67 -7.69
N CYS A 87 -12.25 -8.68 -9.01
CA CYS A 87 -13.33 -8.54 -9.99
C CYS A 87 -13.79 -9.94 -10.43
N PRO A 88 -14.96 -10.48 -10.00
CA PRO A 88 -15.33 -11.87 -10.26
C PRO A 88 -15.40 -12.24 -11.74
N GLY A 89 -15.78 -11.29 -12.61
CA GLY A 89 -15.81 -11.47 -14.06
C GLY A 89 -14.48 -11.21 -14.77
N SER A 90 -13.44 -10.81 -14.06
CA SER A 90 -12.13 -10.44 -14.62
C SER A 90 -11.03 -10.62 -13.57
N PRO A 91 -10.68 -11.89 -13.24
CA PRO A 91 -9.84 -12.26 -12.10
C PRO A 91 -8.39 -11.74 -12.16
N GLU A 92 -7.95 -11.24 -13.32
CA GLU A 92 -6.68 -10.54 -13.47
C GLU A 92 -6.66 -9.16 -12.78
N TYR A 93 -7.83 -8.60 -12.42
CA TYR A 93 -7.91 -7.31 -11.77
C TYR A 93 -8.20 -7.42 -10.28
N THR A 94 -7.48 -6.60 -9.51
CA THR A 94 -7.82 -6.25 -8.14
C THR A 94 -8.03 -4.75 -8.03
N VAL A 95 -8.89 -4.34 -7.10
CA VAL A 95 -9.30 -2.96 -6.94
C VAL A 95 -9.09 -2.53 -5.49
N ASN A 96 -8.42 -1.39 -5.33
CA ASN A 96 -8.29 -0.69 -4.07
C ASN A 96 -8.97 0.66 -4.20
N GLY A 97 -9.42 1.22 -3.10
CA GLY A 97 -10.09 2.50 -3.16
C GLY A 97 -10.62 2.93 -1.82
N GLY A 98 -11.33 4.03 -1.82
CA GLY A 98 -11.90 4.57 -0.61
C GLY A 98 -12.43 5.96 -0.80
N TRP A 99 -13.02 6.44 0.28
CA TRP A 99 -13.64 7.75 0.34
C TRP A 99 -12.76 8.71 1.14
N ASP A 100 -12.59 9.91 0.61
CA ASP A 100 -11.88 10.98 1.31
C ASP A 100 -12.80 12.13 1.76
N GLU A 101 -12.33 12.88 2.75
CA GLU A 101 -13.09 13.97 3.38
C GLU A 101 -13.45 15.12 2.43
N GLN A 102 -12.77 15.23 1.28
CA GLN A 102 -13.09 16.19 0.20
C GLN A 102 -14.23 15.70 -0.70
N LYS A 103 -14.89 14.60 -0.31
CA LYS A 103 -16.07 14.04 -1.00
C LYS A 103 -15.71 13.45 -2.36
N PHE A 104 -14.59 12.76 -2.46
CA PHE A 104 -14.25 11.92 -3.60
C PHE A 104 -14.19 10.45 -3.21
N VAL A 105 -14.54 9.59 -4.17
CA VAL A 105 -14.21 8.18 -4.17
C VAL A 105 -13.03 7.99 -5.11
N THR A 106 -11.99 7.34 -4.62
CA THR A 106 -10.80 7.00 -5.41
C THR A 106 -10.77 5.51 -5.69
N LEU A 107 -10.29 5.14 -6.87
CA LEU A 107 -10.09 3.77 -7.30
C LEU A 107 -8.67 3.60 -7.83
N THR A 108 -8.11 2.44 -7.52
CA THR A 108 -6.88 1.92 -8.07
C THR A 108 -7.20 0.58 -8.67
N VAL A 109 -7.16 0.52 -10.00
CA VAL A 109 -7.38 -0.73 -10.73
C VAL A 109 -6.00 -1.31 -11.03
N ILE A 110 -5.77 -2.54 -10.61
CA ILE A 110 -4.47 -3.22 -10.71
C ILE A 110 -4.67 -4.45 -11.59
N ASN A 111 -3.95 -4.55 -12.69
CA ASN A 111 -3.82 -5.80 -13.44
C ASN A 111 -2.64 -6.61 -12.88
N GLN A 112 -2.98 -7.62 -12.10
CA GLN A 112 -2.03 -8.49 -11.40
C GLN A 112 -1.30 -9.47 -12.33
N GLN A 113 -1.67 -9.57 -13.61
CA GLN A 113 -0.93 -10.39 -14.59
C GLN A 113 0.10 -9.56 -15.35
N ARG A 114 -0.24 -8.30 -15.64
CA ARG A 114 0.64 -7.37 -16.37
C ARG A 114 1.55 -6.58 -15.45
N GLY A 115 1.24 -6.50 -14.16
CA GLY A 115 2.02 -5.75 -13.18
C GLY A 115 1.87 -4.27 -13.44
N LEU A 116 0.64 -3.87 -13.75
CA LEU A 116 0.25 -2.52 -14.12
C LEU A 116 -0.90 -2.06 -13.25
N LEU A 117 -1.01 -0.77 -13.03
CA LEU A 117 -2.16 -0.16 -12.38
C LEU A 117 -2.51 1.18 -13.02
N SER A 118 -3.73 1.63 -12.77
CA SER A 118 -4.24 2.95 -13.16
C SER A 118 -5.15 3.50 -12.06
N PHE A 119 -5.29 4.82 -12.01
CA PHE A 119 -6.07 5.52 -10.99
C PHE A 119 -7.30 6.19 -11.59
N PHE A 120 -8.39 6.16 -10.84
CA PHE A 120 -9.64 6.81 -11.23
C PHE A 120 -10.26 7.47 -10.01
N SER A 121 -11.10 8.46 -10.23
CA SER A 121 -11.78 9.12 -9.12
C SER A 121 -13.10 9.72 -9.56
N ALA A 122 -14.07 9.76 -8.67
CA ALA A 122 -15.34 10.43 -8.90
C ALA A 122 -15.72 11.24 -7.67
N ARG A 123 -16.49 12.31 -7.85
CA ARG A 123 -17.11 12.96 -6.69
C ARG A 123 -18.15 12.00 -6.12
N ASP A 124 -18.23 11.97 -4.79
CA ASP A 124 -19.20 11.16 -4.06
C ASP A 124 -20.65 11.49 -4.48
N SER A 125 -20.92 12.76 -4.80
CA SER A 125 -22.22 13.22 -5.33
C SER A 125 -22.57 12.63 -6.69
N ASP A 126 -21.58 12.35 -7.53
CA ASP A 126 -21.79 11.89 -8.90
C ASP A 126 -22.11 10.38 -8.92
N LEU A 127 -21.70 9.66 -7.87
CA LEU A 127 -21.97 8.24 -7.65
C LEU A 127 -23.23 7.99 -6.80
N TRP A 128 -23.96 9.04 -6.42
CA TRP A 128 -25.16 8.89 -5.59
C TRP A 128 -26.32 8.29 -6.39
N ALA A 129 -27.20 7.54 -5.71
CA ALA A 129 -28.41 6.96 -6.29
C ALA A 129 -28.19 6.06 -7.53
N GLY A 130 -27.05 5.38 -7.63
CA GLY A 130 -26.77 4.48 -8.76
C GLY A 130 -26.42 5.20 -10.06
N ASN A 131 -26.19 6.52 -10.01
CA ASN A 131 -25.77 7.29 -11.16
C ASN A 131 -24.43 6.79 -11.71
N GLU A 132 -24.32 6.85 -13.03
CA GLU A 132 -23.09 6.57 -13.76
C GLU A 132 -22.32 7.88 -13.98
N VAL A 133 -21.02 7.86 -13.70
CA VAL A 133 -20.13 8.98 -14.02
C VAL A 133 -19.60 8.87 -15.44
N ASN A 134 -19.24 10.02 -16.02
CA ASN A 134 -18.64 10.08 -17.34
C ASN A 134 -17.40 9.17 -17.43
N PRO A 135 -17.15 8.55 -18.61
CA PRO A 135 -15.93 7.80 -18.86
C PRO A 135 -14.67 8.59 -18.50
N GLN A 136 -13.72 7.90 -17.87
CA GLN A 136 -12.46 8.47 -17.44
C GLN A 136 -11.31 7.76 -18.13
N THR A 137 -10.23 8.49 -18.39
CA THR A 137 -8.97 7.93 -18.88
C THR A 137 -7.86 8.33 -17.93
N SER A 138 -6.95 7.41 -17.63
CA SER A 138 -5.79 7.67 -16.78
C SER A 138 -4.54 7.01 -17.34
N ASN A 139 -3.39 7.59 -17.00
CA ASN A 139 -2.08 7.00 -17.26
C ASN A 139 -1.89 5.70 -16.48
N VAL A 140 -1.07 4.82 -17.04
CA VAL A 140 -0.73 3.53 -16.45
C VAL A 140 0.66 3.56 -15.84
N PHE A 141 0.80 2.86 -14.71
CA PHE A 141 2.04 2.77 -13.98
C PHE A 141 2.40 1.32 -13.68
N ASN A 142 3.69 1.01 -13.61
CA ASN A 142 4.14 -0.30 -13.16
C ASN A 142 3.71 -0.53 -11.70
N HIS A 143 3.00 -1.62 -11.46
CA HIS A 143 2.71 -2.17 -10.14
C HIS A 143 3.74 -3.26 -9.82
N PRO A 144 4.57 -3.09 -8.78
CA PRO A 144 5.59 -4.06 -8.44
C PRO A 144 4.87 -5.27 -7.85
N MET A 145 4.68 -6.30 -8.66
CA MET A 145 4.23 -7.56 -8.11
C MET A 145 5.27 -8.03 -7.11
N ALA A 146 4.82 -8.54 -5.97
CA ALA A 146 5.66 -9.39 -5.16
C ALA A 146 6.05 -10.58 -6.05
N THR A 147 7.24 -10.53 -6.67
CA THR A 147 7.88 -11.75 -7.18
C THR A 147 7.79 -12.71 -6.02
N LYS A 148 7.12 -13.86 -6.21
CA LYS A 148 7.25 -14.98 -5.28
C LYS A 148 8.75 -15.06 -5.05
N ARG A 149 9.22 -14.66 -3.85
CA ARG A 149 10.55 -15.07 -3.43
C ARG A 149 10.40 -16.56 -3.52
N ASP A 150 11.05 -17.18 -4.51
CA ASP A 150 11.10 -18.62 -4.62
C ASP A 150 11.35 -19.09 -3.22
N ALA A 151 10.37 -19.79 -2.66
CA ALA A 151 10.50 -20.39 -1.36
C ALA A 151 11.74 -21.24 -1.51
N MET A 152 12.86 -20.72 -1.01
CA MET A 152 14.19 -21.26 -1.20
C MET A 152 14.04 -22.76 -0.96
N PRO A 153 14.32 -23.63 -1.96
CA PRO A 153 13.92 -25.02 -1.86
C PRO A 153 14.43 -25.56 -0.53
N ARG A 154 13.48 -26.03 0.29
CA ARG A 154 13.78 -26.74 1.55
C ARG A 154 14.46 -28.04 1.14
N GLY A 155 15.76 -27.97 0.90
CA GLY A 155 16.54 -29.10 0.43
C GLY A 155 17.80 -28.68 -0.29
N VAL A 156 18.79 -28.19 0.46
CA VAL A 156 20.10 -28.85 0.65
C VAL A 156 20.71 -28.20 1.90
N GLY A 157 20.37 -28.76 3.07
CA GLY A 157 20.78 -28.24 4.37
C GLY A 157 21.32 -29.34 5.29
N SER A 158 21.95 -30.37 4.75
CA SER A 158 22.67 -31.37 5.55
C SER A 158 24.13 -30.95 5.76
N ASP A 159 24.38 -29.76 6.31
CA ASP A 159 25.68 -29.48 6.95
C ASP A 159 25.74 -28.29 7.92
N TRP A 160 24.65 -27.54 8.10
CA TRP A 160 24.65 -26.40 9.05
C TRP A 160 24.41 -26.82 10.51
N LYS A 161 24.06 -28.09 10.76
CA LYS A 161 23.72 -28.61 12.10
C LYS A 161 24.91 -28.79 13.05
N LYS A 162 26.16 -28.51 12.64
CA LYS A 162 27.34 -28.77 13.49
C LYS A 162 28.04 -27.55 14.11
N ARG A 163 27.68 -26.30 13.83
CA ARG A 163 28.43 -25.13 14.36
C ARG A 163 27.67 -24.07 15.15
N ARG A 164 26.41 -24.29 15.53
CA ARG A 164 25.67 -23.40 16.45
C ARG A 164 25.02 -24.17 17.60
N LYS A 165 25.82 -24.94 18.35
CA LYS A 165 25.42 -25.36 19.70
C LYS A 165 25.88 -24.31 20.70
N GLY A 166 24.91 -23.68 21.35
CA GLY A 166 25.10 -22.99 22.64
C GLY A 166 25.08 -21.47 22.55
N GLY A 167 23.89 -20.86 22.71
CA GLY A 167 23.79 -19.47 23.17
C GLY A 167 22.68 -18.64 22.52
N GLY A 168 22.59 -18.64 21.18
CA GLY A 168 21.69 -17.72 20.48
C GLY A 168 20.20 -18.07 20.55
N GLN A 169 19.88 -19.36 20.47
CA GLN A 169 18.49 -19.82 20.36
C GLN A 169 17.74 -19.65 21.68
N LYS A 170 18.38 -20.00 22.80
CA LYS A 170 17.82 -19.80 24.14
C LYS A 170 17.54 -18.31 24.45
N LYS A 171 18.43 -17.41 24.01
CA LYS A 171 18.27 -15.97 24.25
C LYS A 171 17.15 -15.34 23.42
N LEU A 172 16.90 -15.87 22.21
CA LEU A 172 15.76 -15.45 21.38
C LEU A 172 14.44 -15.98 21.93
N GLU A 173 14.44 -17.20 22.46
CA GLU A 173 13.27 -17.86 23.06
C GLU A 173 12.91 -17.22 24.42
N GLU A 174 13.91 -16.91 25.25
CA GLU A 174 13.75 -16.16 26.50
C GLU A 174 13.30 -14.70 26.26
N ALA A 175 13.71 -14.06 25.16
CA ALA A 175 13.17 -12.75 24.77
C ALA A 175 11.70 -12.85 24.34
N ARG A 176 11.35 -13.90 23.58
CA ARG A 176 9.97 -14.19 23.17
C ARG A 176 9.04 -14.45 24.37
N GLU A 177 9.52 -15.14 25.39
CA GLU A 177 8.78 -15.39 26.63
C GLU A 177 8.73 -14.16 27.56
N ARG A 178 9.81 -13.37 27.66
CA ARG A 178 9.83 -12.15 28.49
C ARG A 178 8.90 -11.05 27.99
N ASP A 179 8.77 -10.90 26.68
CA ASP A 179 7.88 -9.90 26.07
C ASP A 179 6.43 -10.41 25.98
N GLY A 180 6.10 -11.45 26.74
CA GLY A 180 4.75 -12.00 26.83
C GLY A 180 4.27 -12.68 25.56
N GLY A 181 5.19 -13.05 24.65
CA GLY A 181 4.89 -13.53 23.31
C GLY A 181 3.90 -12.60 22.64
N VAL A 182 4.34 -11.64 21.82
CA VAL A 182 3.43 -10.84 21.00
C VAL A 182 2.69 -11.79 20.05
N ALA A 183 1.63 -12.45 20.53
CA ALA A 183 0.81 -13.40 19.81
C ALA A 183 0.11 -12.70 18.64
N TYR A 184 0.02 -11.38 18.74
CA TYR A 184 -0.44 -10.46 17.71
C TYR A 184 0.60 -10.13 16.62
N ALA A 185 1.89 -10.41 16.81
CA ALA A 185 2.88 -10.34 15.72
C ALA A 185 3.02 -11.71 15.05
N SER A 186 1.89 -12.37 14.81
CA SER A 186 1.78 -13.40 13.78
C SER A 186 2.13 -12.72 12.44
N GLU A 187 2.87 -13.43 11.59
CA GLU A 187 3.43 -12.90 10.34
C GLU A 187 2.48 -11.92 9.64
N TRP A 188 2.87 -10.65 9.54
CA TRP A 188 2.12 -9.66 8.77
C TRP A 188 2.84 -9.38 7.46
N LYS A 189 2.04 -9.08 6.42
CA LYS A 189 2.54 -8.73 5.10
C LYS A 189 1.84 -7.46 4.66
N LEU A 190 2.65 -6.56 4.10
CA LEU A 190 2.13 -5.45 3.34
C LEU A 190 1.76 -5.97 1.95
N VAL A 191 0.56 -5.65 1.54
CA VAL A 191 -0.01 -5.96 0.24
C VAL A 191 -0.38 -4.63 -0.39
N ASP A 192 -0.12 -4.47 -1.69
CA ASP A 192 -0.53 -3.29 -2.45
C ASP A 192 -0.16 -1.94 -1.82
N VAL A 193 1.12 -1.75 -1.49
CA VAL A 193 1.66 -0.45 -1.06
C VAL A 193 1.59 0.50 -2.25
N ILE A 194 0.67 1.45 -2.20
CA ILE A 194 0.48 2.46 -3.24
C ILE A 194 0.60 3.87 -2.64
N ARG A 195 1.12 4.78 -3.46
CA ARG A 195 1.41 6.16 -3.10
C ARG A 195 0.87 7.10 -4.19
N TYR A 196 0.04 8.07 -3.80
CA TYR A 196 -0.53 9.11 -4.66
C TYR A 196 -0.09 10.49 -4.24
N GLU A 197 0.05 11.34 -5.26
CA GLU A 197 0.30 12.76 -5.13
C GLU A 197 -0.87 13.50 -5.78
N PHE A 198 -1.68 14.20 -4.99
CA PHE A 198 -2.77 15.03 -5.49
C PHE A 198 -2.25 16.42 -5.83
N LEU A 199 -2.30 16.78 -7.11
CA LEU A 199 -1.94 18.10 -7.61
C LEU A 199 -3.18 18.98 -7.72
N THR A 200 -3.46 19.80 -6.69
CA THR A 200 -4.47 20.86 -6.76
C THR A 200 -3.79 22.17 -7.16
N GLY A 201 -3.56 22.35 -8.46
CA GLY A 201 -2.86 23.52 -9.00
C GLY A 201 -1.33 23.32 -9.18
N PRO A 202 -0.49 24.37 -9.07
CA PRO A 202 0.95 24.25 -9.33
C PRO A 202 1.73 23.52 -8.22
N PHE A 203 1.07 23.23 -7.10
CA PHE A 203 1.65 22.55 -5.97
C PHE A 203 0.89 21.25 -5.71
N THR A 204 1.61 20.26 -5.22
CA THR A 204 0.97 19.06 -4.69
C THR A 204 0.43 19.39 -3.31
N ASP A 205 -0.85 19.10 -3.12
CA ASP A 205 -1.62 19.48 -1.95
C ASP A 205 -1.73 18.34 -0.96
N ARG A 206 -1.62 17.08 -1.42
CA ARG A 206 -1.69 15.89 -0.55
C ARG A 206 -0.83 14.75 -1.08
N LEU A 207 -0.19 14.04 -0.15
CA LEU A 207 0.40 12.73 -0.39
C LEU A 207 -0.49 11.69 0.30
N VAL A 208 -1.06 10.78 -0.47
CA VAL A 208 -1.86 9.67 0.05
C VAL A 208 -1.06 8.40 -0.08
N ILE A 209 -0.98 7.61 0.98
CA ILE A 209 -0.40 6.28 0.97
C ILE A 209 -1.49 5.30 1.37
N MET A 210 -1.72 4.30 0.53
CA MET A 210 -2.62 3.20 0.82
C MET A 210 -1.79 1.92 0.92
N VAL A 211 -1.99 1.15 1.97
CA VAL A 211 -1.31 -0.12 2.18
C VAL A 211 -2.30 -1.14 2.71
N GLY A 212 -2.45 -2.27 2.03
CA GLY A 212 -3.12 -3.41 2.62
C GLY A 212 -2.22 -4.07 3.67
N VAL A 213 -2.73 -4.28 4.87
CA VAL A 213 -2.04 -5.04 5.92
C VAL A 213 -2.77 -6.35 6.11
N ARG A 214 -2.05 -7.46 5.92
CA ARG A 214 -2.58 -8.81 6.19
C ARG A 214 -1.83 -9.40 7.38
N SER A 215 -2.54 -9.68 8.47
CA SER A 215 -1.99 -10.43 9.62
C SER A 215 -2.37 -11.90 9.53
N GLY A 216 -1.40 -12.81 9.37
CA GLY A 216 -1.66 -14.24 9.22
C GLY A 216 -2.58 -14.59 8.04
N ASN A 217 -3.69 -15.26 8.35
CA ASN A 217 -4.74 -15.64 7.39
C ASN A 217 -5.98 -14.71 7.45
N SER A 218 -5.88 -13.56 8.13
CA SER A 218 -6.99 -12.60 8.20
C SER A 218 -7.23 -11.93 6.85
N THR A 219 -8.38 -11.25 6.74
CA THR A 219 -8.67 -10.34 5.62
C THR A 219 -7.61 -9.24 5.56
N ILE A 220 -7.42 -8.67 4.36
CA ILE A 220 -6.55 -7.50 4.22
C ILE A 220 -7.30 -6.31 4.83
N GLU A 221 -6.67 -5.66 5.79
CA GLU A 221 -7.12 -4.39 6.35
C GLU A 221 -6.48 -3.25 5.56
N SER A 222 -7.27 -2.27 5.13
CA SER A 222 -6.75 -1.11 4.41
C SER A 222 -6.16 -0.09 5.39
N CYS A 223 -4.90 0.26 5.21
CA CYS A 223 -4.25 1.37 5.88
C CYS A 223 -4.15 2.56 4.93
N HIS A 224 -5.02 3.55 5.16
CA HIS A 224 -5.04 4.79 4.39
C HIS A 224 -4.43 5.93 5.22
N ILE A 225 -3.35 6.53 4.69
CA ILE A 225 -2.62 7.62 5.32
C ILE A 225 -2.61 8.81 4.37
N THR A 226 -3.27 9.89 4.77
CA THR A 226 -3.22 11.18 4.07
C THR A 226 -2.25 12.12 4.77
N ILE A 227 -1.27 12.64 4.03
CA ILE A 227 -0.24 13.55 4.52
C ILE A 227 -0.44 14.87 3.79
N ARG A 228 -0.63 15.94 4.55
CA ARG A 228 -0.59 17.29 4.01
C ARG A 228 0.88 17.74 3.92
N PRO A 229 1.43 17.99 2.73
CA PRO A 229 2.70 18.68 2.61
C PRO A 229 2.56 20.08 3.23
N PHE A 230 3.62 20.53 3.89
CA PHE A 230 3.68 21.91 4.38
C PHE A 230 3.88 22.85 3.19
N GLU A 231 3.31 24.05 3.26
CA GLU A 231 3.44 25.08 2.22
C GLU A 231 4.91 25.26 1.79
N GLY A 232 5.15 25.18 0.47
CA GLY A 232 6.47 25.39 -0.13
C GLY A 232 7.40 24.16 -0.23
N LEU A 233 7.00 22.99 0.29
CA LEU A 233 7.80 21.76 0.15
C LEU A 233 7.20 20.82 -0.89
N LYS A 234 8.02 20.36 -1.85
CA LYS A 234 7.62 19.30 -2.78
C LYS A 234 7.40 17.99 -1.98
N PRO A 235 6.28 17.27 -2.18
CA PRO A 235 5.95 16.03 -1.47
C PRO A 235 6.92 14.85 -1.58
N PRO A 236 7.81 14.74 -2.59
CA PRO A 236 8.71 13.60 -2.68
C PRO A 236 9.52 13.33 -1.42
N GLY A 237 9.75 14.36 -0.60
CA GLY A 237 10.74 14.38 0.46
C GLY A 237 10.29 14.01 1.88
N LYS A 238 8.98 13.93 2.15
CA LYS A 238 8.52 13.92 3.56
C LYS A 238 8.61 12.53 4.18
N SER A 239 9.37 12.45 5.27
CA SER A 239 9.24 11.37 6.25
C SER A 239 8.07 11.68 7.20
N PHE A 240 7.35 10.66 7.63
CA PHE A 240 6.41 10.73 8.76
C PHE A 240 6.65 9.54 9.69
N ALA A 241 6.22 9.65 10.93
CA ALA A 241 6.31 8.57 11.89
C ALA A 241 4.98 8.41 12.60
N HIS A 242 4.61 7.15 12.86
CA HIS A 242 3.44 6.79 13.65
C HIS A 242 2.14 7.45 13.18
N GLN A 243 1.95 7.55 11.86
CA GLN A 243 0.67 7.98 11.32
C GLN A 243 -0.30 6.83 11.43
N ASN A 244 -1.34 7.04 12.23
CA ASN A 244 -2.42 6.08 12.37
C ASN A 244 -3.11 5.91 11.02
N CYS A 245 -3.32 4.66 10.66
CA CYS A 245 -4.21 4.30 9.57
C CYS A 245 -5.62 4.77 9.96
N LYS A 246 -6.36 5.30 8.99
CA LYS A 246 -7.76 5.71 9.21
C LYS A 246 -8.60 4.57 9.80
N ASP A 247 -8.34 3.36 9.33
CA ASP A 247 -8.99 2.12 9.74
C ASP A 247 -7.94 1.08 10.21
N GLY A 248 -8.36 0.12 11.06
CA GLY A 248 -7.58 -1.09 11.37
C GLY A 248 -6.61 -1.05 12.57
N GLY A 249 -6.56 0.01 13.38
CA GLY A 249 -5.68 0.04 14.58
C GLY A 249 -4.18 -0.02 14.28
N TRP A 250 -3.80 0.04 13.00
CA TRP A 250 -2.41 0.10 12.55
C TRP A 250 -1.90 1.54 12.55
N SER A 251 -0.57 1.67 12.60
CA SER A 251 0.11 2.91 12.27
C SER A 251 1.28 2.58 11.35
N ALA A 252 1.56 3.47 10.40
CA ALA A 252 2.75 3.35 9.58
C ALA A 252 3.68 4.53 9.82
N SER A 253 4.96 4.28 9.60
CA SER A 253 5.97 5.32 9.47
C SER A 253 6.50 5.26 8.05
N TRP A 254 7.02 6.37 7.56
CA TRP A 254 7.69 6.42 6.27
C TRP A 254 8.91 7.30 6.43
N ARG A 255 10.06 6.77 6.06
CA ARG A 255 11.28 7.57 6.01
C ARG A 255 11.68 7.77 4.56
N HIS A 256 11.73 9.02 4.15
CA HIS A 256 12.42 9.46 2.94
C HIS A 256 13.82 9.95 3.30
N ASN A 257 14.81 9.49 2.53
CA ASN A 257 16.16 10.03 2.59
C ASN A 257 16.39 10.93 1.38
N GLU A 258 16.47 12.24 1.62
CA GLU A 258 16.66 13.26 0.57
C GLU A 258 17.96 13.06 -0.22
N THR A 259 19.00 12.51 0.42
CA THR A 259 20.32 12.29 -0.19
C THR A 259 20.30 11.17 -1.23
N THR A 260 19.49 10.14 -1.02
CA THR A 260 19.49 8.92 -1.85
C THR A 260 18.18 8.73 -2.61
N ALA A 261 17.19 9.59 -2.39
CA ALA A 261 15.82 9.44 -2.88
C ALA A 261 15.20 8.05 -2.55
N THR A 262 15.64 7.41 -1.46
CA THR A 262 15.14 6.10 -1.03
C THR A 262 14.03 6.23 0.00
N TYR A 263 13.17 5.20 0.07
CA TYR A 263 12.00 5.16 0.93
C TYR A 263 12.00 3.88 1.77
N CYS A 264 11.62 4.00 3.04
CA CYS A 264 11.32 2.87 3.93
C CYS A 264 9.94 3.09 4.53
N LEU A 265 9.05 2.09 4.42
CA LEU A 265 7.80 1.99 5.18
C LEU A 265 8.03 1.06 6.37
#